data_AF-A0A6N9R5D6-F1
#
_entry.id   AF-A0A6N9R5D6-F1
#
_cell.length_a   1.000
_cell.length_b   1.000
_cell.length_c   1.000
_cell.angle_alpha   90.00
_cell.angle_beta   90.00
_cell.angle_gamma   90.00
#
_symmetry.space_group_name_H-M   'P 1'
#
loop_
_entity.id
_entity.type
_entity.pdbx_description
1 polymer ?
#
loop_
_entity_poly.entity_id
_entity_poly.type
_entity_poly.pdbx_seq_one_letter_code
_entity_poly.pdbx_strand_id
1 'polypeptide(L)'
;GGATVAKYIRMWSDGKVDVTLVEAGAEFVSCPLSNLVLGGSKQIADLTVSYDNLTRRHGVKLVRDTAVGVDAEKRTVTLAGGRTLSYDRLILSPGIDFMWDQVPGLNNADAQSTILHAWKAGPQTVGLRKQLEAMPDGGVYALSIPKAPFRCPPGPYERACQVAWYFKRSKPKSKVLILDGNEDVISKKGLFMKAWGEEYKGIVEYRPNYVLTDVDVRTQTAKFETQDDVRATVLNVVPPQRAGAIARTAGVITANNRWCEVDFLTFESIKVKGVHVLGDAIQIAPGMPKSGHMANQHAKVCAAAVVALLAGQTPNPAPVLTNTCYSFITDNDVVHVCSVHQYDKEKKTVVTVPGSGGLSPAMSELEGRYAFGWAKNIWADTLA
;
A
#
# COMPACT_ATOMS: atom_id res chain seq x y z
N GLY A 1 -5.22 5.77 6.40
CA GLY A 1 -5.79 4.76 7.31
C GLY A 1 -5.84 5.31 8.72
N GLY A 2 -4.92 4.90 9.60
CA GLY A 2 -4.88 5.32 11.02
C GLY A 2 -4.93 6.84 11.25
N ALA A 3 -4.07 7.61 10.57
CA ALA A 3 -4.08 9.07 10.68
C ALA A 3 -5.41 9.70 10.24
N THR A 4 -5.97 9.25 9.11
CA THR A 4 -7.26 9.72 8.60
C THR A 4 -8.38 9.49 9.61
N VAL A 5 -8.53 8.26 10.13
CA VAL A 5 -9.61 7.93 11.08
C VAL A 5 -9.45 8.71 12.38
N ALA A 6 -8.21 8.89 12.86
CA ALA A 6 -7.93 9.66 14.07
C ALA A 6 -8.37 11.12 13.93
N LYS A 7 -7.99 11.77 12.83
CA LYS A 7 -8.41 13.14 12.50
C LYS A 7 -9.92 13.26 12.41
N TYR A 8 -10.57 12.39 11.63
CA TYR A 8 -11.99 12.49 11.36
C TYR A 8 -12.87 12.16 12.56
N ILE A 9 -12.46 11.25 13.46
CA ILE A 9 -13.15 11.04 14.74
C ILE A 9 -13.08 12.32 15.59
N ARG A 10 -11.91 12.96 15.71
CA ARG A 10 -11.78 14.21 16.47
C ARG A 10 -12.64 15.32 15.88
N MET A 11 -12.58 15.50 14.57
CA MET A 11 -13.36 16.53 13.86
C MET A 11 -14.87 16.31 13.97
N TRP A 12 -15.36 15.11 13.68
CA TRP A 12 -16.80 14.84 13.62
C TRP A 12 -17.46 14.59 14.98
N SER A 13 -16.66 14.42 16.03
CA SER A 13 -17.16 14.39 17.42
C SER A 13 -17.09 15.76 18.11
N ASP A 14 -16.71 16.82 17.40
CA ASP A 14 -16.42 18.14 18.00
C ASP A 14 -15.42 18.05 19.17
N GLY A 15 -14.44 17.16 19.05
CA GLY A 15 -13.45 16.91 20.09
C GLY A 15 -13.96 16.20 21.35
N LYS A 16 -15.19 15.69 21.36
CA LYS A 16 -15.77 14.94 22.50
C LYS A 16 -15.17 13.54 22.65
N VAL A 17 -14.75 12.90 21.56
CA VAL A 17 -14.12 11.58 21.62
C VAL A 17 -12.61 11.74 21.79
N ASP A 18 -12.08 11.19 22.87
CA ASP A 18 -10.64 11.08 23.09
C ASP A 18 -10.02 10.09 22.10
N VAL A 19 -9.00 10.54 21.35
CA VAL A 19 -8.33 9.71 20.35
C VAL A 19 -6.84 9.62 20.66
N THR A 20 -6.37 8.38 20.82
CA THR A 20 -4.94 8.07 20.91
C THR A 20 -4.49 7.31 19.66
N LEU A 21 -3.51 7.85 18.93
CA LEU A 21 -2.88 7.19 17.79
C LEU A 21 -1.53 6.62 18.23
N VAL A 22 -1.36 5.30 18.09
CA VAL A 22 -0.09 4.60 18.34
C VAL A 22 0.62 4.39 17.01
N GLU A 23 1.80 4.97 16.85
CA GLU A 23 2.60 4.90 15.62
C GLU A 23 4.09 4.95 15.95
N ALA A 24 4.85 3.95 15.51
CA ALA A 24 6.27 3.81 15.78
C ALA A 24 7.14 4.77 14.95
N GLY A 25 6.77 4.99 13.69
CA GLY A 25 7.52 5.85 12.76
C GLY A 25 7.40 7.32 13.15
N ALA A 26 8.54 8.01 13.29
CA ALA A 26 8.56 9.43 13.65
C ALA A 26 7.78 10.31 12.66
N GLU A 27 7.79 9.93 11.38
CA GLU A 27 7.11 10.65 10.30
C GLU A 27 6.37 9.66 9.40
N PHE A 28 5.38 10.17 8.68
CA PHE A 28 4.71 9.41 7.63
C PHE A 28 5.54 9.49 6.35
N VAL A 29 6.01 8.34 5.84
CA VAL A 29 6.68 8.27 4.53
C VAL A 29 5.75 7.63 3.52
N SER A 30 5.32 8.40 2.53
CA SER A 30 4.40 7.95 1.49
C SER A 30 5.05 6.94 0.55
N CYS A 31 4.48 5.74 0.47
CA CYS A 31 4.82 4.77 -0.58
C CYS A 31 4.29 5.15 -1.97
N PRO A 32 3.06 5.70 -2.11
CA PRO A 32 2.69 6.41 -3.33
C PRO A 32 3.71 7.50 -3.69
N LEU A 33 4.03 7.62 -4.98
CA LEU A 33 5.11 8.45 -5.55
C LEU A 33 6.54 8.01 -5.21
N SER A 34 6.78 7.00 -4.36
CA SER A 34 8.15 6.53 -4.07
C SER A 34 8.87 5.95 -5.29
N ASN A 35 8.14 5.50 -6.30
CA ASN A 35 8.72 5.10 -7.59
C ASN A 35 9.40 6.28 -8.31
N LEU A 36 8.96 7.54 -8.10
CA LEU A 36 9.63 8.72 -8.63
C LEU A 36 11.01 8.95 -7.98
N VAL A 37 11.21 8.47 -6.75
CA VAL A 37 12.54 8.46 -6.11
C VAL A 37 13.45 7.45 -6.82
N LEU A 38 12.92 6.27 -7.16
CA LEU A 38 13.65 5.27 -7.92
C LEU A 38 13.99 5.78 -9.33
N GLY A 39 13.06 6.49 -9.98
CA GLY A 39 13.26 7.18 -11.27
C GLY A 39 14.15 8.42 -11.20
N GLY A 40 14.47 8.92 -10.00
CA GLY A 40 15.35 10.06 -9.77
C GLY A 40 14.72 11.45 -9.92
N SER A 41 13.39 11.55 -10.04
CA SER A 41 12.68 12.85 -10.16
C SER A 41 12.15 13.39 -8.82
N LYS A 42 12.25 12.60 -7.74
CA LYS A 42 11.92 13.00 -6.37
C LYS A 42 12.98 12.52 -5.37
N GLN A 43 12.99 13.17 -4.22
CA GLN A 43 13.74 12.73 -3.04
C GLN A 43 12.79 12.14 -2.00
N ILE A 44 13.29 11.29 -1.11
CA ILE A 44 12.44 10.68 -0.07
C ILE A 44 11.81 11.73 0.86
N ALA A 45 12.49 12.86 1.06
CA ALA A 45 11.98 14.00 1.83
C ALA A 45 10.73 14.62 1.21
N ASP A 46 10.58 14.61 -0.12
CA ASP A 46 9.37 15.11 -0.80
C ASP A 46 8.10 14.31 -0.47
N LEU A 47 8.28 13.10 0.08
CA LEU A 47 7.24 12.13 0.39
C LEU A 47 7.05 11.95 1.90
N THR A 48 7.80 12.70 2.71
CA THR A 48 7.83 12.57 4.17
C THR A 48 7.04 13.73 4.79
N VAL A 49 6.06 13.39 5.63
CA VAL A 49 5.14 14.36 6.23
C VAL A 49 5.05 14.09 7.73
N SER A 50 5.17 15.16 8.52
CA SER A 50 5.03 15.08 9.97
C SER A 50 3.59 14.78 10.42
N TYR A 51 3.47 14.07 11.52
CA TYR A 51 2.20 13.82 12.21
C TYR A 51 1.76 14.97 13.13
N ASP A 52 2.60 15.98 13.35
CA ASP A 52 2.41 17.04 14.36
C ASP A 52 1.06 17.75 14.26
N ASN A 53 0.55 17.95 13.05
CA ASN A 53 -0.72 18.64 12.82
C ASN A 53 -1.92 17.85 13.34
N LEU A 54 -1.83 16.52 13.44
CA LEU A 54 -2.86 15.70 14.10
C LEU A 54 -3.01 16.10 15.58
N THR A 55 -1.89 16.36 16.25
CA THR A 55 -1.89 16.81 17.65
C THR A 55 -2.25 18.29 17.75
N ARG A 56 -1.55 19.17 17.01
CA ARG A 56 -1.71 20.64 17.15
C ARG A 56 -3.09 21.15 16.72
N ARG A 57 -3.69 20.58 15.68
CA ARG A 57 -4.94 21.10 15.10
C ARG A 57 -6.16 20.27 15.48
N HIS A 58 -5.98 18.96 15.70
CA HIS A 58 -7.09 18.04 15.94
C HIS A 58 -7.09 17.44 17.35
N GLY A 59 -6.07 17.70 18.17
CA GLY A 59 -5.98 17.21 19.55
C GLY A 59 -5.82 15.69 19.66
N VAL A 60 -5.30 15.03 18.62
CA VAL A 60 -4.96 13.59 18.66
C VAL A 60 -3.77 13.39 19.60
N LYS A 61 -3.92 12.50 20.59
CA LYS A 61 -2.83 12.07 21.48
C LYS A 61 -1.94 11.10 20.70
N LEU A 62 -0.73 11.52 20.35
CA LEU A 62 0.20 10.70 19.60
C LEU A 62 1.14 9.95 20.54
N VAL A 63 1.17 8.62 20.44
CA VAL A 63 2.06 7.75 21.21
C VAL A 63 3.05 7.10 20.25
N ARG A 64 4.34 7.42 20.43
CA ARG A 64 5.45 6.86 19.64
C ARG A 64 5.88 5.53 20.22
N ASP A 65 5.14 4.48 19.87
CA ASP A 65 5.40 3.12 20.33
C ASP A 65 4.80 2.12 19.33
N THR A 66 5.06 0.84 19.54
CA THR A 66 4.49 -0.27 18.78
C THR A 66 3.44 -0.99 19.63
N ALA A 67 2.24 -1.18 19.10
CA ALA A 67 1.27 -2.08 19.70
C ALA A 67 1.72 -3.54 19.50
N VAL A 68 1.85 -4.30 20.59
CA VAL A 68 2.34 -5.69 20.60
C VAL A 68 1.33 -6.69 21.14
N GLY A 69 0.28 -6.22 21.83
CA GLY A 69 -0.78 -7.05 22.38
C GLY A 69 -2.14 -6.36 22.31
N VAL A 70 -3.19 -7.16 22.14
CA VAL A 70 -4.59 -6.71 22.24
C VAL A 70 -5.35 -7.72 23.06
N ASP A 71 -5.98 -7.27 24.14
CA ASP A 71 -6.95 -8.04 24.93
C ASP A 71 -8.33 -7.46 24.61
N ALA A 72 -9.07 -8.14 23.73
CA ALA A 72 -10.36 -7.65 23.24
C ALA A 72 -11.47 -7.73 24.30
N GLU A 73 -11.36 -8.67 25.25
CA GLU A 73 -12.32 -8.84 26.33
C GLU A 73 -12.19 -7.70 27.33
N LYS A 74 -10.96 -7.38 27.75
CA LYS A 74 -10.67 -6.25 28.65
C LYS A 74 -10.61 -4.91 27.92
N ARG A 75 -10.68 -4.92 26.59
CA ARG A 75 -10.55 -3.77 25.71
C ARG A 75 -9.28 -2.97 25.98
N THR A 76 -8.14 -3.65 25.91
CA THR A 76 -6.83 -3.01 26.11
C THR A 76 -5.84 -3.32 24.99
N VAL A 77 -4.89 -2.40 24.77
CA VAL A 77 -3.74 -2.55 23.89
C VAL A 77 -2.48 -2.46 24.73
N THR A 78 -1.61 -3.46 24.63
CA THR A 78 -0.28 -3.44 25.26
C THR A 78 0.74 -2.95 24.26
N LEU A 79 1.57 -2.00 24.69
CA LEU A 79 2.64 -1.41 23.89
C LEU A 79 3.99 -2.05 24.21
N ALA A 80 4.93 -2.00 23.26
CA ALA A 80 6.26 -2.56 23.43
C ALA A 80 7.02 -1.93 24.60
N GLY A 81 6.80 -0.64 24.88
CA GLY A 81 7.33 0.05 26.07
C GLY A 81 6.71 -0.37 27.40
N GLY A 82 5.82 -1.36 27.42
CA GLY A 82 5.20 -1.91 28.64
C GLY A 82 3.93 -1.19 29.11
N ARG A 83 3.58 -0.05 28.51
CA ARG A 83 2.33 0.66 28.81
C ARG A 83 1.12 -0.10 28.24
N THR A 84 0.01 -0.08 28.98
CA THR A 84 -1.29 -0.55 28.51
C THR A 84 -2.25 0.62 28.33
N LEU A 85 -3.02 0.60 27.23
CA LEU A 85 -4.04 1.59 26.90
C LEU A 85 -5.42 0.92 26.87
N SER A 86 -6.42 1.48 27.55
CA SER A 86 -7.83 1.05 27.44
C SER A 86 -8.52 1.73 26.25
N TYR A 87 -9.57 1.10 25.73
CA TYR A 87 -10.39 1.68 24.66
C TYR A 87 -11.88 1.33 24.77
N ASP A 88 -12.75 2.19 24.25
CA ASP A 88 -14.15 1.84 23.98
C ASP A 88 -14.30 1.14 22.63
N ARG A 89 -13.56 1.64 21.62
CA ARG A 89 -13.40 1.04 20.30
C ARG A 89 -11.95 1.12 19.85
N LEU A 90 -11.47 0.05 19.23
CA LEU A 90 -10.11 -0.06 18.69
C LEU A 90 -10.16 -0.03 17.17
N ILE A 91 -9.33 0.79 16.54
CA ILE A 91 -9.19 0.81 15.08
C ILE A 91 -7.78 0.37 14.68
N LEU A 92 -7.70 -0.74 13.95
CA LEU A 92 -6.47 -1.31 13.43
C LEU A 92 -6.30 -0.91 11.96
N SER A 93 -5.23 -0.17 11.64
CA SER A 93 -4.82 0.12 10.26
C SER A 93 -3.34 -0.21 10.03
N PRO A 94 -2.91 -1.47 10.26
CA PRO A 94 -1.48 -1.82 10.32
C PRO A 94 -0.83 -2.00 8.93
N GLY A 95 -1.58 -1.77 7.85
CA GLY A 95 -1.11 -2.02 6.50
C GLY A 95 -0.83 -3.51 6.25
N ILE A 96 0.27 -3.78 5.55
CA ILE A 96 0.72 -5.12 5.19
C ILE A 96 1.92 -5.59 6.02
N ASP A 97 2.06 -6.90 6.11
CA ASP A 97 3.28 -7.61 6.45
C ASP A 97 3.65 -8.60 5.32
N PHE A 98 4.90 -9.06 5.31
CA PHE A 98 5.43 -9.95 4.28
C PHE A 98 5.47 -11.40 4.78
N MET A 99 5.17 -12.33 3.87
CA MET A 99 5.17 -13.77 4.14
C MET A 99 6.54 -14.35 3.78
N TRP A 100 7.53 -14.08 4.63
CA TRP A 100 8.93 -14.47 4.41
C TRP A 100 9.14 -15.99 4.35
N ASP A 101 8.22 -16.77 4.94
CA ASP A 101 8.15 -18.22 4.81
C ASP A 101 7.96 -18.70 3.36
N GLN A 102 7.43 -17.85 2.47
CA GLN A 102 7.25 -18.15 1.05
C GLN A 102 8.45 -17.76 0.18
N VAL A 103 9.48 -17.11 0.76
CA VAL A 103 10.74 -16.81 0.08
C VAL A 103 11.89 -17.07 1.07
N PRO A 104 12.22 -18.34 1.37
CA PRO A 104 13.09 -18.71 2.48
C PRO A 104 14.47 -18.02 2.48
N GLY A 105 15.07 -17.80 1.31
CA GLY A 105 16.33 -17.07 1.15
C GLY A 105 16.28 -15.61 1.61
N LEU A 106 15.10 -15.02 1.71
CA LEU A 106 14.86 -13.68 2.28
C LEU A 106 14.36 -13.72 3.73
N ASN A 107 14.21 -14.88 4.37
CA ASN A 107 13.71 -14.97 5.74
C ASN A 107 14.80 -14.70 6.80
N ASN A 108 15.61 -13.66 6.59
CA ASN A 108 16.61 -13.17 7.51
C ASN A 108 16.95 -11.70 7.20
N ALA A 109 17.43 -10.96 8.20
CA ALA A 109 17.66 -9.52 8.07
C ALA A 109 18.78 -9.17 7.07
N ASP A 110 19.85 -9.95 7.03
CA ASP A 110 21.00 -9.70 6.15
C ASP A 110 20.60 -9.79 4.67
N ALA A 111 19.85 -10.83 4.31
CA ALA A 111 19.26 -10.98 2.98
C ALA A 111 18.33 -9.82 2.62
N GLN A 112 17.46 -9.42 3.57
CA GLN A 112 16.53 -8.30 3.38
C GLN A 112 17.20 -6.93 3.29
N SER A 113 18.46 -6.82 3.73
CA SER A 113 19.29 -5.62 3.55
C SER A 113 19.98 -5.58 2.17
N THR A 114 20.06 -6.73 1.50
CA THR A 114 20.70 -6.89 0.19
C THR A 114 19.67 -6.90 -0.95
N ILE A 115 18.68 -7.77 -0.89
CA ILE A 115 17.57 -7.82 -1.85
C ILE A 115 16.41 -7.06 -1.24
N LEU A 116 16.18 -5.86 -1.77
CA LEU A 116 15.23 -4.91 -1.23
C LEU A 116 13.85 -5.15 -1.85
N HIS A 117 12.79 -4.91 -1.07
CA HIS A 117 11.41 -4.95 -1.56
C HIS A 117 10.90 -3.54 -1.91
N ALA A 118 11.29 -2.52 -1.13
CA ALA A 118 10.82 -1.14 -1.27
C ALA A 118 9.29 -0.99 -1.37
N TRP A 119 8.53 -1.91 -0.77
CA TRP A 119 7.04 -1.89 -0.68
C TRP A 119 6.51 -1.23 0.60
N LYS A 120 7.44 -0.88 1.50
CA LYS A 120 7.29 0.11 2.57
C LYS A 120 8.36 1.16 2.28
N ALA A 121 7.95 2.40 2.05
CA ALA A 121 8.87 3.47 1.66
C ALA A 121 9.75 3.92 2.83
N GLY A 122 10.80 4.69 2.52
CA GLY A 122 11.80 5.15 3.46
C GLY A 122 13.17 4.52 3.14
N PRO A 123 13.87 3.92 4.13
CA PRO A 123 15.22 3.38 3.93
C PRO A 123 15.32 2.37 2.78
N GLN A 124 14.32 1.50 2.60
CA GLN A 124 14.29 0.53 1.49
C GLN A 124 14.21 1.21 0.11
N THR A 125 13.44 2.29 -0.04
CA THR A 125 13.39 3.06 -1.30
C THR A 125 14.73 3.71 -1.60
N VAL A 126 15.35 4.34 -0.60
CA VAL A 126 16.66 4.98 -0.75
C VAL A 126 17.74 3.95 -1.06
N GLY A 127 17.72 2.80 -0.38
CA GLY A 127 18.63 1.69 -0.65
C GLY A 127 18.48 1.17 -2.08
N LEU A 128 17.25 0.96 -2.55
CA LEU A 128 17.02 0.48 -3.92
C LEU A 128 17.46 1.51 -4.95
N ARG A 129 17.21 2.81 -4.70
CA ARG A 129 17.75 3.88 -5.56
C ARG A 129 19.28 3.84 -5.63
N LYS A 130 19.97 3.66 -4.51
CA LYS A 130 21.44 3.53 -4.49
C LYS A 130 21.93 2.32 -5.27
N GLN A 131 21.24 1.18 -5.17
CA GLN A 131 21.55 -0.02 -5.97
C GLN A 131 21.42 0.27 -7.47
N LEU A 132 20.34 0.95 -7.88
CA LEU A 132 20.12 1.35 -9.27
C LEU A 132 21.20 2.32 -9.76
N GLU A 133 21.65 3.28 -8.93
CA GLU A 133 22.71 4.23 -9.29
C GLU A 133 24.08 3.55 -9.43
N ALA A 134 24.40 2.62 -8.52
CA ALA A 134 25.64 1.87 -8.51
C ALA A 134 25.72 0.79 -9.61
N MET A 135 24.58 0.34 -10.14
CA MET A 135 24.54 -0.66 -11.21
C MET A 135 25.30 -0.17 -12.46
N PRO A 136 26.25 -0.93 -13.03
CA PRO A 136 26.90 -0.53 -14.28
C PRO A 136 25.91 -0.38 -15.45
N ASP A 137 26.22 0.49 -16.42
CA ASP A 137 25.43 0.56 -17.65
C ASP A 137 25.53 -0.78 -18.42
N GLY A 138 24.38 -1.33 -18.80
CA GLY A 138 24.25 -2.70 -19.33
C GLY A 138 23.79 -3.72 -18.29
N GLY A 139 23.70 -3.33 -17.02
CA GLY A 139 23.14 -4.19 -15.97
C GLY A 139 21.66 -4.48 -16.15
N VAL A 140 21.20 -5.59 -15.55
CA VAL A 140 19.79 -5.99 -15.56
C VAL A 140 19.21 -5.73 -14.17
N TYR A 141 18.13 -4.95 -14.13
CA TYR A 141 17.25 -4.86 -12.97
C TYR A 141 16.09 -5.83 -13.15
N ALA A 142 15.89 -6.74 -12.20
CA ALA A 142 14.76 -7.66 -12.20
C ALA A 142 13.78 -7.33 -11.06
N LEU A 143 12.50 -7.23 -11.39
CA LEU A 143 11.41 -7.03 -10.44
C LEU A 143 10.56 -8.30 -10.37
N SER A 144 10.55 -8.96 -9.21
CA SER A 144 9.62 -10.05 -8.94
C SER A 144 8.34 -9.53 -8.29
N ILE A 145 7.20 -9.90 -8.88
CA ILE A 145 5.84 -9.52 -8.44
C ILE A 145 5.14 -10.76 -7.87
N PRO A 146 4.55 -10.71 -6.67
CA PRO A 146 3.88 -11.87 -6.09
C PRO A 146 2.49 -12.06 -6.71
N LYS A 147 1.92 -13.25 -6.54
CA LYS A 147 0.50 -13.49 -6.86
C LYS A 147 -0.41 -12.57 -6.05
N ALA A 148 -1.46 -12.08 -6.70
CA ALA A 148 -2.51 -11.32 -6.03
C ALA A 148 -3.14 -12.10 -4.85
N PRO A 149 -3.66 -11.41 -3.82
CA PRO A 149 -3.68 -9.95 -3.66
C PRO A 149 -2.40 -9.38 -3.03
N PHE A 150 -2.03 -8.17 -3.47
CA PHE A 150 -0.95 -7.36 -2.90
C PHE A 150 -1.32 -5.86 -2.92
N ARG A 151 -0.62 -5.04 -2.12
CA ARG A 151 -0.78 -3.58 -2.05
C ARG A 151 -0.46 -2.94 -3.39
N CYS A 152 -1.34 -2.05 -3.83
CA CYS A 152 -1.24 -1.23 -5.03
C CYS A 152 -0.97 -2.06 -6.29
N PRO A 153 -2.00 -2.69 -6.88
CA PRO A 153 -1.85 -3.53 -8.06
C PRO A 153 -1.06 -2.92 -9.23
N PRO A 154 -1.23 -1.63 -9.61
CA PRO A 154 -0.45 -1.05 -10.70
C PRO A 154 0.98 -0.63 -10.30
N GLY A 155 1.31 -0.66 -9.01
CA GLY A 155 2.58 -0.16 -8.46
C GLY A 155 3.84 -0.82 -9.00
N PRO A 156 3.88 -2.16 -9.26
CA PRO A 156 5.08 -2.79 -9.80
C PRO A 156 5.34 -2.38 -11.25
N TYR A 157 4.28 -2.23 -12.04
CA TYR A 157 4.38 -1.83 -13.44
C TYR A 157 4.77 -0.35 -13.56
N GLU A 158 4.26 0.51 -12.69
CA GLU A 158 4.76 1.89 -12.53
C GLU A 158 6.25 1.90 -12.15
N ARG A 159 6.67 1.03 -11.22
CA ARG A 159 8.09 0.91 -10.84
C ARG A 159 8.95 0.55 -12.04
N ALA A 160 8.53 -0.43 -12.83
CA ALA A 160 9.23 -0.81 -14.05
C ALA A 160 9.38 0.38 -15.01
N CYS A 161 8.32 1.16 -15.21
CA CYS A 161 8.37 2.39 -16.02
C CYS A 161 9.34 3.43 -15.43
N GLN A 162 9.34 3.67 -14.12
CA GLN A 162 10.24 4.65 -13.50
C GLN A 162 11.71 4.23 -13.52
N VAL A 163 12.00 2.93 -13.35
CA VAL A 163 13.36 2.42 -13.51
C VAL A 163 13.79 2.50 -14.99
N ALA A 164 12.90 2.16 -15.92
CA ALA A 164 13.17 2.30 -17.36
C ALA A 164 13.39 3.77 -17.77
N TRP A 165 12.63 4.69 -17.20
CA TRP A 165 12.80 6.14 -17.37
C TRP A 165 14.18 6.62 -16.91
N TYR A 166 14.66 6.10 -15.79
CA TYR A 166 16.03 6.35 -15.32
C TYR A 166 17.07 5.75 -16.29
N PHE A 167 16.92 4.49 -16.70
CA PHE A 167 17.87 3.84 -17.59
C PHE A 167 17.95 4.51 -18.97
N LYS A 168 16.82 4.88 -19.56
CA LYS A 168 16.77 5.60 -20.85
C LYS A 168 17.66 6.84 -20.89
N ARG A 169 17.80 7.54 -19.75
CA ARG A 169 18.56 8.79 -19.64
C ARG A 169 19.99 8.61 -19.11
N SER A 170 20.20 7.64 -18.22
CA SER A 170 21.46 7.54 -17.46
C SER A 170 22.22 6.23 -17.69
N LYS A 171 21.55 5.17 -18.13
CA LYS A 171 22.12 3.83 -18.33
C LYS A 171 21.45 3.12 -19.53
N PRO A 172 21.60 3.64 -20.76
CA PRO A 172 20.78 3.25 -21.91
C PRO A 172 21.00 1.81 -22.40
N LYS A 173 22.06 1.13 -21.97
CA LYS A 173 22.29 -0.29 -22.29
C LYS A 173 21.57 -1.23 -21.31
N SER A 174 21.16 -0.71 -20.16
CA SER A 174 20.53 -1.48 -19.08
C SER A 174 19.11 -1.91 -19.42
N LYS A 175 18.63 -2.97 -18.77
CA LYS A 175 17.29 -3.55 -19.00
C LYS A 175 16.49 -3.68 -17.71
N VAL A 176 15.18 -3.60 -17.85
CA VAL A 176 14.20 -3.89 -16.81
C VAL A 176 13.50 -5.19 -17.16
N LEU A 177 13.59 -6.18 -16.28
CA LEU A 177 12.92 -7.47 -16.43
C LEU A 177 11.82 -7.60 -15.36
N ILE A 178 10.58 -7.77 -15.79
CA ILE A 178 9.44 -8.00 -14.91
C ILE A 178 9.16 -9.51 -14.88
N LEU A 179 9.27 -10.10 -13.69
CA LEU A 179 9.01 -11.51 -13.39
C LEU A 179 7.71 -11.58 -12.58
N ASP A 180 6.59 -11.69 -13.29
CA ASP A 180 5.27 -11.57 -12.69
C ASP A 180 4.69 -12.94 -12.33
N GLY A 181 4.40 -13.16 -11.05
CA GLY A 181 3.75 -14.39 -10.59
C GLY A 181 2.29 -14.55 -11.05
N ASN A 182 1.71 -13.52 -11.67
CA ASN A 182 0.35 -13.52 -12.20
C ASN A 182 0.33 -13.87 -13.69
N GLU A 183 -0.83 -14.30 -14.19
CA GLU A 183 -1.02 -14.67 -15.60
C GLU A 183 -0.90 -13.47 -16.55
N ASP A 184 -1.16 -12.27 -16.03
CA ASP A 184 -1.21 -11.04 -16.82
C ASP A 184 -1.07 -9.80 -15.92
N VAL A 185 -0.83 -8.64 -16.56
CA VAL A 185 -0.69 -7.34 -15.89
C VAL A 185 -1.97 -7.01 -15.13
N ILE A 186 -1.86 -6.82 -13.82
CA ILE A 186 -3.00 -6.49 -12.97
C ILE A 186 -3.23 -4.99 -12.93
N SER A 187 -4.38 -4.57 -13.47
CA SER A 187 -4.78 -3.17 -13.65
C SER A 187 -3.99 -2.44 -14.75
N LYS A 188 -4.69 -1.61 -15.55
CA LYS A 188 -4.10 -0.77 -16.60
C LYS A 188 -3.27 -1.51 -17.66
N LYS A 189 -3.51 -2.81 -17.90
CA LYS A 189 -2.74 -3.64 -18.86
C LYS A 189 -2.45 -2.93 -20.18
N GLY A 190 -3.50 -2.47 -20.87
CA GLY A 190 -3.35 -1.86 -22.19
C GLY A 190 -2.45 -0.63 -22.18
N LEU A 191 -2.48 0.17 -21.11
CA LEU A 191 -1.68 1.38 -20.96
C LEU A 191 -0.21 1.06 -20.68
N PHE A 192 0.08 0.09 -19.81
CA PHE A 192 1.44 -0.34 -19.54
C PHE A 192 2.07 -1.09 -20.72
N MET A 193 1.34 -2.02 -21.34
CA MET A 193 1.82 -2.74 -22.53
C MET A 193 2.13 -1.78 -23.68
N LYS A 194 1.29 -0.75 -23.88
CA LYS A 194 1.57 0.31 -24.86
C LYS A 194 2.84 1.09 -24.51
N ALA A 195 2.98 1.53 -23.25
CA ALA A 195 4.18 2.23 -22.80
C ALA A 195 5.46 1.39 -22.99
N TRP A 196 5.41 0.08 -22.73
CA TRP A 196 6.55 -0.83 -22.95
C TRP A 196 6.84 -1.07 -24.43
N GLY A 197 5.82 -1.12 -25.29
CA GLY A 197 5.97 -1.30 -26.73
C GLY A 197 6.40 -0.04 -27.48
N GLU A 198 6.18 1.14 -26.91
CA GLU A 198 6.49 2.44 -27.51
C GLU A 198 7.61 3.14 -26.72
N GLU A 199 7.27 3.78 -25.60
CA GLU A 199 8.16 4.64 -24.81
C GLU A 199 9.41 3.91 -24.29
N TYR A 200 9.26 2.64 -23.91
CA TYR A 200 10.32 1.79 -23.35
C TYR A 200 10.66 0.57 -24.21
N LYS A 201 10.42 0.68 -25.53
CA LYS A 201 10.70 -0.39 -26.47
C LYS A 201 12.15 -0.85 -26.37
N GLY A 202 12.34 -2.14 -26.11
CA GLY A 202 13.66 -2.75 -25.96
C GLY A 202 14.35 -2.47 -24.62
N ILE A 203 13.71 -1.77 -23.67
CA ILE A 203 14.23 -1.56 -22.30
C ILE A 203 13.50 -2.48 -21.31
N VAL A 204 12.17 -2.54 -21.40
CA VAL A 204 11.32 -3.35 -20.51
C VAL A 204 10.97 -4.68 -21.19
N GLU A 205 11.19 -5.77 -20.47
CA GLU A 205 10.74 -7.11 -20.81
C GLU A 205 9.76 -7.60 -19.74
N TYR A 206 8.61 -8.14 -20.17
CA TYR A 206 7.56 -8.65 -19.29
C TYR A 206 7.40 -10.16 -19.45
N ARG A 207 7.49 -10.90 -18.34
CA ARG A 207 7.30 -12.35 -18.29
C ARG A 207 6.22 -12.71 -17.26
N PRO A 208 5.01 -13.13 -17.71
CA PRO A 208 3.95 -13.61 -16.82
C PRO A 208 4.24 -15.04 -16.33
N ASN A 209 3.51 -15.47 -15.30
CA ASN A 209 3.61 -16.81 -14.70
C ASN A 209 4.96 -17.18 -14.06
N TYR A 210 5.77 -16.19 -13.67
CA TYR A 210 7.02 -16.35 -12.92
C TYR A 210 6.77 -16.30 -11.41
N VAL A 211 6.26 -17.39 -10.85
CA VAL A 211 5.99 -17.51 -9.40
C VAL A 211 7.29 -17.77 -8.64
N LEU A 212 7.80 -16.73 -7.97
CA LEU A 212 9.02 -16.82 -7.16
C LEU A 212 8.81 -17.76 -5.97
N THR A 213 9.73 -18.69 -5.77
CA THR A 213 9.73 -19.64 -4.64
C THR A 213 10.89 -19.37 -3.68
N ASP A 214 12.00 -18.84 -4.16
CA ASP A 214 13.20 -18.58 -3.35
C ASP A 214 14.19 -17.64 -4.07
N VAL A 215 15.29 -17.27 -3.41
CA VAL A 215 16.41 -16.51 -4.00
C VAL A 215 17.77 -17.03 -3.55
N ASP A 216 18.78 -16.93 -4.39
CA ASP A 216 20.18 -16.92 -3.96
C ASP A 216 20.64 -15.46 -3.84
N VAL A 217 20.82 -15.02 -2.58
CA VAL A 217 21.22 -13.65 -2.24
C VAL A 217 22.63 -13.33 -2.74
N ARG A 218 23.54 -14.29 -2.70
CA ARG A 218 24.96 -14.10 -3.05
C ARG A 218 25.12 -13.87 -4.54
N THR A 219 24.35 -14.58 -5.37
CA THR A 219 24.43 -14.46 -6.82
C THR A 219 23.41 -13.50 -7.42
N GLN A 220 22.46 -12.99 -6.61
CA GLN A 220 21.26 -12.26 -7.05
C GLN A 220 20.43 -13.03 -8.07
N THR A 221 20.12 -14.28 -7.72
CA THR A 221 19.32 -15.17 -8.56
C THR A 221 17.93 -15.37 -7.96
N ALA A 222 16.90 -15.09 -8.74
CA ALA A 222 15.51 -15.41 -8.44
C ALA A 222 15.20 -16.84 -8.91
N LYS A 223 14.58 -17.63 -8.03
CA LYS A 223 14.19 -19.02 -8.29
C LYS A 223 12.68 -19.17 -8.41
N PHE A 224 12.24 -20.01 -9.33
CA PHE A 224 10.83 -20.13 -9.68
C PHE A 224 10.33 -21.56 -9.53
N GLU A 225 9.01 -21.71 -9.42
CA GLU A 225 8.37 -23.03 -9.29
C GLU A 225 8.54 -23.88 -10.56
N THR A 226 8.38 -23.27 -11.74
CA THR A 226 8.34 -23.97 -13.03
C THR A 226 9.23 -23.37 -14.11
N GLN A 227 9.74 -22.15 -13.89
CA GLN A 227 10.54 -21.42 -14.87
C GLN A 227 12.02 -21.52 -14.52
N ASP A 228 12.88 -21.19 -15.49
CA ASP A 228 14.32 -21.12 -15.26
C ASP A 228 14.68 -20.01 -14.26
N ASP A 229 15.72 -20.27 -13.46
CA ASP A 229 16.31 -19.30 -12.56
C ASP A 229 16.80 -18.05 -13.32
N VAL A 230 16.53 -16.87 -12.76
CA VAL A 230 16.89 -15.60 -13.39
C VAL A 230 17.88 -14.86 -12.52
N ARG A 231 19.08 -14.61 -13.06
CA ARG A 231 20.09 -13.75 -12.42
C ARG A 231 19.93 -12.30 -12.86
N ALA A 232 20.08 -11.37 -11.92
CA ALA A 232 20.07 -9.94 -12.17
C ALA A 232 21.26 -9.22 -11.50
N THR A 233 21.56 -8.01 -11.96
CA THR A 233 22.54 -7.13 -11.31
C THR A 233 21.94 -6.41 -10.11
N VAL A 234 20.65 -6.07 -10.20
CA VAL A 234 19.83 -5.60 -9.08
C VAL A 234 18.54 -6.40 -9.07
N LEU A 235 18.33 -7.20 -8.04
CA LEU A 235 17.11 -7.97 -7.82
C LEU A 235 16.21 -7.25 -6.81
N ASN A 236 15.02 -6.81 -7.24
CA ASN A 236 13.96 -6.28 -6.39
C ASN A 236 12.84 -7.31 -6.25
N VAL A 237 12.66 -7.85 -5.05
CA VAL A 237 11.62 -8.84 -4.76
C VAL A 237 10.50 -8.22 -3.94
N VAL A 238 9.27 -8.26 -4.44
CA VAL A 238 8.09 -7.94 -3.65
C VAL A 238 7.51 -9.25 -3.11
N PRO A 239 7.65 -9.56 -1.80
CA PRO A 239 7.17 -10.83 -1.27
C PRO A 239 5.64 -10.89 -1.23
N PRO A 240 5.05 -12.09 -1.19
CA PRO A 240 3.64 -12.29 -0.86
C PRO A 240 3.26 -11.58 0.45
N GLN A 241 2.02 -11.07 0.51
CA GLN A 241 1.61 -10.12 1.54
C GLN A 241 0.44 -10.63 2.36
N ARG A 242 0.35 -10.15 3.60
CA ARG A 242 -0.76 -10.38 4.53
C ARG A 242 -1.03 -9.12 5.35
N ALA A 243 -2.07 -9.11 6.17
CA ALA A 243 -2.32 -8.02 7.11
C ALA A 243 -1.17 -7.89 8.13
N GLY A 244 -0.89 -6.66 8.57
CA GLY A 244 0.14 -6.37 9.58
C GLY A 244 -0.01 -7.20 10.86
N ALA A 245 1.12 -7.58 11.48
CA ALA A 245 1.18 -8.60 12.54
C ALA A 245 0.19 -8.41 13.70
N ILE A 246 -0.05 -7.16 14.14
CA ILE A 246 -1.00 -6.84 15.21
C ILE A 246 -2.43 -7.31 14.93
N ALA A 247 -2.84 -7.44 13.66
CA ALA A 247 -4.15 -7.99 13.30
C ALA A 247 -4.28 -9.48 13.68
N ARG A 248 -3.20 -10.25 13.59
CA ARG A 248 -3.16 -11.64 14.07
C ARG A 248 -3.23 -11.69 15.58
N THR A 249 -2.44 -10.86 16.27
CA THR A 249 -2.45 -10.76 17.73
C THR A 249 -3.81 -10.34 18.27
N ALA A 250 -4.51 -9.43 17.59
CA ALA A 250 -5.87 -9.03 17.93
C ALA A 250 -6.95 -10.06 17.58
N GLY A 251 -6.58 -11.20 16.98
CA GLY A 251 -7.50 -12.29 16.65
C GLY A 251 -8.43 -12.01 15.47
N VAL A 252 -8.22 -10.93 14.70
CA VAL A 252 -9.16 -10.45 13.65
C VAL A 252 -8.89 -11.00 12.24
N ILE A 253 -7.89 -11.86 12.05
CA ILE A 253 -7.64 -12.55 10.78
C ILE A 253 -8.71 -13.63 10.55
N THR A 254 -9.34 -13.63 9.37
CA THR A 254 -10.42 -14.56 9.00
C THR A 254 -10.27 -15.16 7.61
N ALA A 255 -9.88 -14.37 6.60
CA ALA A 255 -9.81 -14.83 5.21
C ALA A 255 -8.43 -15.36 4.84
N ASN A 256 -8.39 -16.62 4.38
CA ASN A 256 -7.20 -17.32 3.86
C ASN A 256 -5.97 -17.22 4.79
N ASN A 257 -6.20 -17.09 6.10
CA ASN A 257 -5.18 -16.83 7.12
C ASN A 257 -4.28 -15.60 6.84
N ARG A 258 -4.74 -14.66 5.99
CA ARG A 258 -3.97 -13.50 5.51
C ARG A 258 -4.65 -12.17 5.79
N TRP A 259 -5.97 -12.09 5.72
CA TRP A 259 -6.70 -10.81 5.75
C TRP A 259 -7.88 -10.83 6.73
N CYS A 260 -8.39 -9.64 7.06
CA CYS A 260 -9.50 -9.48 7.99
C CYS A 260 -10.80 -9.16 7.26
N GLU A 261 -11.84 -9.98 7.43
CA GLU A 261 -13.19 -9.59 6.98
C GLU A 261 -13.83 -8.61 7.96
N VAL A 262 -14.60 -7.68 7.41
CA VAL A 262 -15.22 -6.58 8.14
C VAL A 262 -16.66 -6.37 7.68
N ASP A 263 -17.49 -5.80 8.56
CA ASP A 263 -18.76 -5.20 8.15
C ASP A 263 -18.48 -3.90 7.39
N PHE A 264 -18.79 -3.84 6.10
CA PHE A 264 -18.51 -2.67 5.26
C PHE A 264 -19.31 -1.40 5.62
N LEU A 265 -20.31 -1.47 6.50
CA LEU A 265 -20.99 -0.28 7.03
C LEU A 265 -20.16 0.45 8.09
N THR A 266 -19.34 -0.28 8.84
CA THR A 266 -18.66 0.24 10.04
C THR A 266 -17.16 -0.04 10.07
N PHE A 267 -16.70 -0.93 9.20
CA PHE A 267 -15.41 -1.59 9.21
C PHE A 267 -15.11 -2.37 10.51
N GLU A 268 -16.12 -2.68 11.33
CA GLU A 268 -15.98 -3.56 12.49
C GLU A 268 -15.62 -4.98 12.01
N SER A 269 -14.67 -5.64 12.70
CA SER A 269 -14.32 -7.02 12.44
C SER A 269 -15.57 -7.91 12.61
N ILE A 270 -15.76 -8.84 11.67
CA ILE A 270 -16.86 -9.82 11.80
C ILE A 270 -16.62 -10.81 12.95
N LYS A 271 -15.38 -10.88 13.47
CA LYS A 271 -14.95 -11.85 14.48
C LYS A 271 -14.79 -11.23 15.87
N VAL A 272 -14.35 -9.97 15.97
CA VAL A 272 -14.06 -9.32 17.27
C VAL A 272 -14.81 -7.99 17.37
N LYS A 273 -15.83 -7.97 18.24
CA LYS A 273 -16.69 -6.78 18.45
C LYS A 273 -15.91 -5.63 19.08
N GLY A 274 -16.23 -4.40 18.66
CA GLY A 274 -15.53 -3.19 19.09
C GLY A 274 -14.15 -2.98 18.46
N VAL A 275 -13.66 -3.91 17.62
CA VAL A 275 -12.40 -3.77 16.89
C VAL A 275 -12.71 -3.56 15.40
N HIS A 276 -12.22 -2.48 14.82
CA HIS A 276 -12.39 -2.12 13.41
C HIS A 276 -11.08 -2.33 12.66
N VAL A 277 -11.13 -2.74 11.39
CA VAL A 277 -9.93 -2.98 10.57
C VAL A 277 -10.01 -2.21 9.26
N LEU A 278 -8.94 -1.48 8.91
CA LEU A 278 -8.92 -0.56 7.78
C LEU A 278 -7.76 -0.78 6.82
N GLY A 279 -7.89 -0.19 5.63
CA GLY A 279 -6.84 -0.14 4.61
C GLY A 279 -6.42 -1.52 4.12
N ASP A 280 -5.14 -1.72 3.86
CA ASP A 280 -4.64 -2.94 3.22
C ASP A 280 -4.85 -4.22 4.03
N ALA A 281 -5.14 -4.12 5.33
CA ALA A 281 -5.30 -5.28 6.21
C ALA A 281 -6.61 -6.05 5.95
N ILE A 282 -7.61 -5.44 5.32
CA ILE A 282 -8.91 -6.09 5.12
C ILE A 282 -8.91 -7.07 3.94
N GLN A 283 -9.79 -8.05 3.99
CA GLN A 283 -10.23 -8.77 2.79
C GLN A 283 -11.03 -7.79 1.92
N ILE A 284 -10.52 -7.52 0.73
CA ILE A 284 -11.12 -6.52 -0.17
C ILE A 284 -12.43 -7.03 -0.78
N ALA A 285 -13.36 -6.11 -1.01
CA ALA A 285 -14.54 -6.37 -1.81
C ALA A 285 -14.19 -6.54 -3.31
N PRO A 286 -15.08 -7.13 -4.13
CA PRO A 286 -14.86 -7.23 -5.58
C PRO A 286 -14.54 -5.86 -6.22
N GLY A 287 -13.46 -5.81 -7.00
CA GLY A 287 -13.02 -4.59 -7.70
C GLY A 287 -12.34 -3.53 -6.82
N MET A 288 -12.23 -3.75 -5.50
CA MET A 288 -11.59 -2.81 -4.57
C MET A 288 -10.07 -3.06 -4.49
N PRO A 289 -9.21 -2.08 -4.76
CA PRO A 289 -7.77 -2.23 -4.57
C PRO A 289 -7.33 -1.96 -3.14
N LYS A 290 -6.23 -2.59 -2.73
CA LYS A 290 -5.45 -2.18 -1.55
C LYS A 290 -4.61 -0.95 -1.90
N SER A 291 -5.11 0.26 -1.63
CA SER A 291 -4.45 1.52 -2.01
C SER A 291 -4.51 2.57 -0.90
N GLY A 292 -3.65 3.61 -1.01
CA GLY A 292 -3.69 4.75 -0.10
C GLY A 292 -5.01 5.52 -0.15
N HIS A 293 -5.59 5.70 -1.34
CA HIS A 293 -6.88 6.36 -1.53
C HIS A 293 -8.00 5.55 -0.87
N MET A 294 -8.01 4.24 -1.08
CA MET A 294 -9.02 3.36 -0.48
C MET A 294 -8.87 3.29 1.05
N ALA A 295 -7.65 3.25 1.58
CA ALA A 295 -7.40 3.31 3.01
C ALA A 295 -7.82 4.64 3.66
N ASN A 296 -7.86 5.74 2.91
CA ASN A 296 -8.43 7.02 3.33
C ASN A 296 -9.97 6.95 3.37
N GLN A 297 -10.60 6.38 2.34
CA GLN A 297 -12.06 6.23 2.29
C GLN A 297 -12.59 5.27 3.38
N HIS A 298 -11.93 4.13 3.59
CA HIS A 298 -12.25 3.19 4.69
C HIS A 298 -12.26 3.92 6.03
N ALA A 299 -11.26 4.76 6.26
CA ALA A 299 -11.12 5.52 7.49
C ALA A 299 -12.25 6.55 7.70
N LYS A 300 -12.73 7.19 6.63
CA LYS A 300 -13.87 8.12 6.70
C LYS A 300 -15.16 7.39 7.02
N VAL A 301 -15.47 6.26 6.36
CA VAL A 301 -16.66 5.47 6.70
C VAL A 301 -16.58 4.95 8.14
N CYS A 302 -15.43 4.42 8.54
CA CYS A 302 -15.22 3.95 9.91
C CYS A 302 -15.35 5.07 10.95
N ALA A 303 -14.77 6.25 10.72
CA ALA A 303 -14.87 7.38 11.64
C ALA A 303 -16.34 7.79 11.85
N ALA A 304 -17.12 7.90 10.78
CA ALA A 304 -18.54 8.27 10.86
C ALA A 304 -19.33 7.21 11.64
N ALA A 305 -19.08 5.93 11.36
CA ALA A 305 -19.73 4.83 12.08
C ALA A 305 -19.34 4.80 13.57
N VAL A 306 -18.06 4.96 13.91
CA VAL A 306 -17.58 4.96 15.30
C VAL A 306 -18.19 6.12 16.09
N VAL A 307 -18.23 7.33 15.52
CA VAL A 307 -18.85 8.50 16.16
C VAL A 307 -20.34 8.25 16.38
N ALA A 308 -21.07 7.76 15.37
CA ALA A 308 -22.49 7.43 15.51
C ALA A 308 -22.72 6.39 16.61
N LEU A 309 -21.95 5.30 16.61
CA LEU A 309 -22.08 4.23 17.60
C LEU A 309 -21.79 4.69 19.03
N LEU A 310 -20.79 5.55 19.23
CA LEU A 310 -20.48 6.14 20.54
C LEU A 310 -21.57 7.11 21.01
N ALA A 311 -22.26 7.77 20.07
CA ALA A 311 -23.40 8.65 20.35
C ALA A 311 -24.75 7.90 20.47
N GLY A 312 -24.76 6.57 20.38
CA GLY A 312 -26.00 5.77 20.38
C GLY A 312 -26.87 5.96 19.13
N GLN A 313 -26.29 6.43 18.03
CA GLN A 313 -26.94 6.65 16.74
C GLN A 313 -26.69 5.50 15.76
N THR A 314 -27.53 5.41 14.74
CA THR A 314 -27.39 4.42 13.66
C THR A 314 -26.29 4.84 12.67
N PRO A 315 -25.34 3.96 12.32
CA PRO A 315 -24.38 4.23 11.24
C PRO A 315 -25.07 4.48 9.88
N ASN A 316 -24.36 5.16 8.97
CA ASN A 316 -24.83 5.36 7.60
C ASN A 316 -25.13 4.01 6.93
N PRO A 317 -26.37 3.75 6.48
CA PRO A 317 -26.75 2.46 5.89
C PRO A 317 -26.29 2.27 4.44
N ALA A 318 -25.73 3.31 3.80
CA ALA A 318 -25.35 3.30 2.39
C ALA A 318 -24.04 4.07 2.12
N PRO A 319 -22.91 3.69 2.74
CA PRO A 319 -21.63 4.35 2.49
C PRO A 319 -21.18 4.18 1.03
N VAL A 320 -20.46 5.20 0.56
CA VAL A 320 -19.82 5.22 -0.76
C VAL A 320 -18.31 5.35 -0.57
N LEU A 321 -17.56 4.57 -1.34
CA LEU A 321 -16.11 4.62 -1.37
C LEU A 321 -15.64 4.94 -2.77
N THR A 322 -14.62 5.77 -2.90
CA THR A 322 -13.98 6.05 -4.18
C THR A 322 -12.52 5.63 -4.14
N ASN A 323 -11.95 5.35 -5.31
CA ASN A 323 -10.53 5.13 -5.42
C ASN A 323 -10.03 5.70 -6.73
N THR A 324 -8.86 6.31 -6.66
CA THR A 324 -8.06 6.66 -7.83
C THR A 324 -6.62 6.26 -7.54
N CYS A 325 -6.01 5.50 -8.45
CA CYS A 325 -4.58 5.20 -8.44
C CYS A 325 -3.95 5.80 -9.69
N TYR A 326 -3.07 6.78 -9.54
CA TYR A 326 -2.22 7.30 -10.60
C TYR A 326 -0.98 6.40 -10.78
N SER A 327 -0.44 6.36 -12.00
CA SER A 327 0.79 5.64 -12.33
C SER A 327 1.61 6.45 -13.32
N PHE A 328 2.80 6.82 -12.90
CA PHE A 328 3.74 7.59 -13.69
C PHE A 328 4.46 6.70 -14.71
N ILE A 329 4.22 6.97 -16.00
CA ILE A 329 4.93 6.32 -17.09
C ILE A 329 6.31 6.98 -17.24
N THR A 330 6.37 8.30 -17.40
CA THR A 330 7.60 9.10 -17.33
C THR A 330 7.62 9.88 -16.01
N ASP A 331 8.45 10.91 -15.84
CA ASP A 331 8.37 11.77 -14.65
C ASP A 331 7.14 12.70 -14.65
N ASN A 332 6.51 12.92 -15.81
CA ASN A 332 5.37 13.82 -15.95
C ASN A 332 4.16 13.20 -16.64
N ASP A 333 4.33 12.19 -17.50
CA ASP A 333 3.22 11.51 -18.18
C ASP A 333 2.63 10.44 -17.30
N VAL A 334 1.34 10.56 -17.03
CA VAL A 334 0.64 9.71 -16.06
C VAL A 334 -0.61 9.11 -16.66
N VAL A 335 -0.96 7.92 -16.16
CA VAL A 335 -2.27 7.29 -16.34
C VAL A 335 -2.92 6.96 -15.00
N HIS A 336 -4.24 6.95 -14.93
CA HIS A 336 -5.02 6.59 -13.76
C HIS A 336 -5.98 5.43 -14.00
N VAL A 337 -6.41 4.85 -12.89
CA VAL A 337 -7.61 4.02 -12.80
C VAL A 337 -8.44 4.59 -11.68
N CYS A 338 -9.74 4.77 -11.91
CA CYS A 338 -10.68 5.19 -10.88
C CYS A 338 -11.87 4.24 -10.78
N SER A 339 -12.51 4.23 -9.62
CA SER A 339 -13.68 3.40 -9.33
C SER A 339 -14.52 4.03 -8.22
N VAL A 340 -15.85 3.90 -8.32
CA VAL A 340 -16.80 4.23 -7.25
C VAL A 340 -17.45 2.94 -6.78
N HIS A 341 -17.57 2.76 -5.47
CA HIS A 341 -18.13 1.58 -4.83
C HIS A 341 -19.27 1.98 -3.90
N GLN A 342 -20.43 1.38 -4.10
CA GLN A 342 -21.62 1.60 -3.28
C GLN A 342 -21.88 0.36 -2.42
N TYR A 343 -22.27 0.55 -1.17
CA TYR A 343 -22.73 -0.55 -0.33
C TYR A 343 -24.01 -1.20 -0.89
N ASP A 344 -23.97 -2.51 -1.04
CA ASP A 344 -25.07 -3.39 -1.44
C ASP A 344 -25.60 -4.11 -0.19
N LYS A 345 -26.83 -3.79 0.20
CA LYS A 345 -27.44 -4.30 1.43
C LYS A 345 -27.70 -5.82 1.40
N GLU A 346 -28.02 -6.37 0.23
CA GLU A 346 -28.33 -7.79 0.08
C GLU A 346 -27.04 -8.61 0.16
N LYS A 347 -25.98 -8.15 -0.51
CA LYS A 347 -24.68 -8.83 -0.52
C LYS A 347 -23.83 -8.51 0.70
N LYS A 348 -24.20 -7.51 1.50
CA LYS A 348 -23.46 -7.02 2.67
C LYS A 348 -21.99 -6.69 2.36
N THR A 349 -21.76 -6.15 1.18
CA THR A 349 -20.45 -5.74 0.67
C THR A 349 -20.60 -4.46 -0.13
N VAL A 350 -19.49 -3.80 -0.44
CA VAL A 350 -19.50 -2.77 -1.48
C VAL A 350 -19.30 -3.41 -2.86
N VAL A 351 -19.94 -2.83 -3.87
CA VAL A 351 -19.84 -3.23 -5.27
C VAL A 351 -19.54 -2.01 -6.14
N THR A 352 -18.83 -2.21 -7.25
CA THR A 352 -18.58 -1.12 -8.19
C THR A 352 -19.88 -0.60 -8.79
N VAL A 353 -20.06 0.72 -8.81
CA VAL A 353 -21.24 1.36 -9.41
C VAL A 353 -21.15 1.21 -10.94
N PRO A 354 -22.15 0.62 -11.61
CA PRO A 354 -22.15 0.46 -13.06
C PRO A 354 -21.93 1.78 -13.79
N GLY A 355 -21.05 1.78 -14.80
CA GLY A 355 -20.70 2.96 -15.59
C GLY A 355 -19.82 4.00 -14.85
N SER A 356 -19.47 3.76 -13.59
CA SER A 356 -18.55 4.64 -12.85
C SER A 356 -17.09 4.25 -13.03
N GLY A 357 -16.20 5.22 -12.76
CA GLY A 357 -14.76 4.98 -12.81
C GLY A 357 -14.23 4.89 -14.23
N GLY A 358 -13.12 4.16 -14.40
CA GLY A 358 -12.50 3.96 -15.70
C GLY A 358 -10.98 4.07 -15.68
N LEU A 359 -10.41 3.95 -16.87
CA LEU A 359 -8.98 4.09 -17.14
C LEU A 359 -8.76 5.37 -17.96
N SER A 360 -7.56 5.95 -17.86
CA SER A 360 -7.13 6.95 -18.84
C SER A 360 -7.23 6.41 -20.26
N PRO A 361 -7.57 7.25 -21.25
CA PRO A 361 -7.48 6.86 -22.66
C PRO A 361 -6.02 6.73 -23.13
N ALA A 362 -5.12 7.55 -22.59
CA ALA A 362 -3.69 7.55 -22.86
C ALA A 362 -2.94 8.22 -21.69
N MET A 363 -1.61 8.09 -21.67
CA MET A 363 -0.77 8.86 -20.75
C MET A 363 -0.78 10.35 -21.14
N SER A 364 -0.76 11.23 -20.14
CA SER A 364 -0.63 12.68 -20.40
C SER A 364 0.02 13.43 -19.24
N GLU A 365 0.65 14.56 -19.57
CA GLU A 365 1.19 15.51 -18.60
C GLU A 365 0.10 16.15 -17.72
N LEU A 366 -1.12 16.33 -18.26
CA LEU A 366 -2.26 16.85 -17.49
C LEU A 366 -2.61 15.92 -16.34
N GLU A 367 -2.63 14.61 -16.58
CA GLU A 367 -2.77 13.63 -15.51
C GLU A 367 -1.61 13.67 -14.51
N GLY A 368 -0.40 14.02 -14.94
CA GLY A 368 0.73 14.27 -14.05
C GLY A 368 0.47 15.38 -13.05
N ARG A 369 -0.05 16.52 -13.53
CA ARG A 369 -0.47 17.62 -12.66
C ARG A 369 -1.57 17.18 -11.67
N TYR A 370 -2.53 16.40 -12.12
CA TYR A 370 -3.57 15.85 -11.24
C TYR A 370 -3.05 14.84 -10.23
N ALA A 371 -2.07 14.00 -10.59
CA ALA A 371 -1.45 13.04 -9.69
C ALA A 371 -0.68 13.74 -8.57
N PHE A 372 0.07 14.80 -8.88
CA PHE A 372 0.72 15.62 -7.86
C PHE A 372 -0.28 16.38 -6.99
N GLY A 373 -1.36 16.90 -7.58
CA GLY A 373 -2.46 17.52 -6.85
C GLY A 373 -3.13 16.53 -5.89
N TRP A 374 -3.42 15.31 -6.36
CA TRP A 374 -3.96 14.22 -5.56
C TRP A 374 -3.06 13.89 -4.37
N ALA A 375 -1.75 13.74 -4.59
CA ALA A 375 -0.81 13.39 -3.52
C ALA A 375 -0.76 14.46 -2.43
N LYS A 376 -0.60 15.74 -2.82
CA LYS A 376 -0.60 16.86 -1.87
C LYS A 376 -1.92 16.93 -1.09
N ASN A 377 -3.05 16.80 -1.79
CA ASN A 377 -4.37 16.90 -1.17
C ASN A 377 -4.68 15.73 -0.25
N ILE A 378 -4.34 14.48 -0.62
CA ILE A 378 -4.63 13.32 0.23
C ILE A 378 -3.73 13.29 1.47
N TRP A 379 -2.48 13.74 1.37
CA TRP A 379 -1.60 13.89 2.54
C TRP A 379 -2.12 14.98 3.47
N ALA A 380 -2.53 16.14 2.95
CA ALA A 380 -3.15 17.21 3.75
C ALA A 380 -4.47 16.76 4.39
N ASP A 381 -5.34 16.08 3.64
CA ASP A 381 -6.58 15.50 4.15
C ASP A 381 -6.31 14.53 5.32
N THR A 382 -5.24 13.75 5.22
CA THR A 382 -4.89 12.71 6.20
C THR A 382 -4.13 13.24 7.42
N LEU A 383 -3.25 14.22 7.26
CA LEU A 383 -2.24 14.60 8.27
C LEU A 383 -2.30 16.06 8.72
N ALA A 384 -2.94 16.95 7.95
CA ALA A 384 -2.95 18.39 8.21
C ALA A 384 -4.16 18.90 8.99
#